data_AF-A0A960PI14-F1
#
_entry.id   AF-A0A960PI14-F1
#
_cell.length_a   1.000
_cell.length_b   1.000
_cell.length_c   1.000
_cell.angle_alpha   90.00
_cell.angle_beta   90.00
_cell.angle_gamma   90.00
#
_symmetry.space_group_name_H-M   'P 1'
#
loop_
_entity.id
_entity.type
_entity.pdbx_description
1 polymer ?
#
loop_
_entity_poly.entity_id
_entity_poly.type
_entity_poly.pdbx_seq_one_letter_code
_entity_poly.pdbx_strand_id
1 'polypeptide(L)'
;SRPVHHIVRFPEDLFPQAEDMFALVEQAFEMEPRNAWLLMADSASMPTEEELVEQRTSGEEGLPQWTCPKHIQPGDVVFLYFKAPDKEVRFAARALTYAWYDPTSGVNSVGDVDPHQWWTLLSPLVPVDPIPFKQLEECFGHKLILRGKPTHYVPPRAFDRIVSELGELDDEQALVLQRPVGNDELPPAATIGLAELNEMAAGALATESMVEEYIVEPLLSLAFPASDGFRITRQHRLESGRIPDFAVSKGDELVGLVEAKLGIGRGSGPLAGCPEVEQILRYCKEAGLPGLLIDANEIVLVSPDADEPVGYVDRVFLSDADLTEIAGFLAASH
;
A
#
# COMPACT_ATOMS: atom_id res chain seq x y z
N SER A 1 -19.78 -16.73 22.45
CA SER A 1 -20.17 -15.42 21.90
C SER A 1 -18.94 -14.54 21.83
N ARG A 2 -18.28 -14.51 20.66
CA ARG A 2 -17.15 -13.61 20.41
C ARG A 2 -17.71 -12.31 19.81
N PRO A 3 -17.19 -11.13 20.16
CA PRO A 3 -17.66 -9.87 19.62
C PRO A 3 -17.25 -9.72 18.16
N VAL A 4 -18.12 -9.08 17.39
CA VAL A 4 -17.90 -8.65 16.01
C VAL A 4 -16.85 -7.54 16.02
N HIS A 5 -15.74 -7.76 15.35
CA HIS A 5 -14.76 -6.77 14.92
C HIS A 5 -14.51 -7.11 13.46
N HIS A 6 -14.65 -6.17 12.52
CA HIS A 6 -13.85 -6.07 11.27
C HIS A 6 -14.42 -5.09 10.22
N ILE A 7 -15.63 -4.52 10.38
CA ILE A 7 -15.83 -3.12 9.95
C ILE A 7 -15.35 -2.22 11.08
N VAL A 8 -14.15 -1.69 10.92
CA VAL A 8 -13.72 -0.55 11.73
C VAL A 8 -14.52 0.64 11.24
N ARG A 9 -15.67 0.95 11.89
CA ARG A 9 -16.25 2.29 11.78
C ARG A 9 -15.15 3.23 12.19
N PHE A 10 -14.72 4.17 11.34
CA PHE A 10 -13.72 5.18 11.70
C PHE A 10 -14.10 5.75 13.07
N PRO A 11 -13.41 5.38 14.16
CA PRO A 11 -13.58 6.07 15.41
C PRO A 11 -12.86 7.39 15.22
N GLU A 12 -13.40 8.47 15.79
CA GLU A 12 -12.62 9.69 16.03
C GLU A 12 -11.32 9.39 16.84
N ASP A 13 -11.21 8.17 17.39
CA ASP A 13 -10.12 7.64 18.21
C ASP A 13 -9.07 6.79 17.46
N LEU A 14 -9.14 6.60 16.13
CA LEU A 14 -8.10 5.87 15.38
C LEU A 14 -6.82 6.68 15.15
N PHE A 15 -6.84 7.97 15.49
CA PHE A 15 -5.70 8.88 15.36
C PHE A 15 -5.32 9.36 16.75
N PRO A 16 -4.33 8.72 17.41
CA PRO A 16 -3.78 9.25 18.64
C PRO A 16 -3.31 10.69 18.40
N GLN A 17 -3.74 11.62 19.25
CA GLN A 17 -3.12 12.94 19.30
C GLN A 17 -1.64 12.73 19.63
N ALA A 18 -0.75 13.19 18.74
CA ALA A 18 0.71 13.04 18.82
C ALA A 18 1.12 11.57 19.09
N GLU A 19 1.22 10.76 18.03
CA GLU A 19 1.81 9.43 18.14
C GLU A 19 3.19 9.55 18.77
N ASP A 20 3.41 8.80 19.87
CA ASP A 20 4.75 8.58 20.38
C ASP A 20 5.56 7.90 19.26
N MET A 21 6.44 8.66 18.61
CA MET A 21 7.21 8.17 17.47
C MET A 21 8.07 6.95 17.82
N PHE A 22 8.45 6.79 19.09
CA PHE A 22 9.09 5.56 19.55
C PHE A 22 8.12 4.37 19.45
N ALA A 23 6.86 4.54 19.85
CA ALA A 23 5.85 3.51 19.69
C ALA A 23 5.57 3.19 18.21
N LEU A 24 5.60 4.19 17.32
CA LEU A 24 5.45 3.97 15.88
C LEU A 24 6.61 3.13 15.31
N VAL A 25 7.84 3.42 15.72
CA VAL A 25 9.04 2.65 15.33
C VAL A 25 8.98 1.23 15.90
N GLU A 26 8.64 1.06 17.18
CA GLU A 26 8.48 -0.25 17.82
C GLU A 26 7.41 -1.08 17.09
N GLN A 27 6.24 -0.49 16.83
CA GLN A 27 5.16 -1.14 16.09
C GLN A 27 5.62 -1.59 14.70
N ALA A 28 6.32 -0.73 13.97
CA ALA A 28 6.81 -1.08 12.63
C ALA A 28 7.82 -2.24 12.64
N PHE A 29 8.59 -2.43 13.73
CA PHE A 29 9.49 -3.56 13.90
C PHE A 29 8.79 -4.85 14.38
N GLU A 30 7.67 -4.73 15.09
CA GLU A 30 6.84 -5.88 15.49
C GLU A 30 5.98 -6.44 14.36
N MET A 31 5.64 -5.61 13.37
CA MET A 31 4.88 -6.05 12.19
C MET A 31 5.71 -6.96 11.29
N GLU A 32 5.14 -8.06 10.80
CA GLU A 32 5.79 -8.84 9.74
C GLU A 32 5.75 -8.04 8.42
N PRO A 33 6.90 -7.78 7.76
CA PRO A 33 6.91 -7.04 6.51
C PRO A 33 6.15 -7.79 5.43
N ARG A 34 5.27 -7.10 4.71
CA ARG A 34 4.51 -7.68 3.60
C ARG A 34 5.27 -7.55 2.29
N ASN A 35 5.94 -6.41 2.11
CA ASN A 35 6.72 -6.08 0.93
C ASN A 35 8.14 -5.66 1.32
N ALA A 36 9.03 -5.69 0.33
CA ALA A 36 10.28 -4.94 0.39
C ALA A 36 10.37 -4.02 -0.82
N TRP A 37 11.01 -2.88 -0.63
CA TRP A 37 11.09 -1.80 -1.60
C TRP A 37 12.54 -1.35 -1.78
N LEU A 38 12.88 -1.01 -3.01
CA LEU A 38 14.10 -0.29 -3.36
C LEU A 38 13.70 1.14 -3.73
N LEU A 39 14.07 2.11 -2.89
CA LEU A 39 13.77 3.51 -3.10
C LEU A 39 15.02 4.22 -3.62
N MET A 40 14.86 4.97 -4.71
CA MET A 40 15.97 5.61 -5.40
C MET A 40 16.23 7.02 -4.84
N ALA A 41 17.49 7.28 -4.55
CA ALA A 41 18.02 8.49 -3.95
C ALA A 41 19.02 9.18 -4.89
N ASP A 42 19.14 10.49 -4.78
CA ASP A 42 20.35 11.19 -5.25
C ASP A 42 21.41 11.18 -4.13
N SER A 43 22.68 11.33 -4.47
CA SER A 43 23.76 11.61 -3.50
C SER A 43 23.46 12.80 -2.59
N ALA A 44 22.71 13.79 -3.09
CA ALA A 44 22.28 14.94 -2.29
C ALA A 44 21.34 14.57 -1.13
N SER A 45 20.72 13.39 -1.19
CA SER A 45 19.86 12.84 -0.13
C SER A 45 20.62 11.90 0.83
N MET A 46 21.94 11.77 0.67
CA MET A 46 22.76 10.93 1.55
C MET A 46 22.83 11.57 2.94
N PRO A 47 22.39 10.87 4.01
CA PRO A 47 22.46 11.43 5.35
C PRO A 47 23.92 11.54 5.80
N THR A 48 24.21 12.61 6.54
CA THR A 48 25.43 12.81 7.29
C THR A 48 25.45 11.94 8.55
N GLU A 49 26.63 11.74 9.14
CA GLU A 49 26.74 11.02 10.42
C GLU A 49 25.93 11.69 11.54
N GLU A 50 25.86 13.02 11.53
CA GLU A 50 25.07 13.81 12.49
C GLU A 50 23.56 13.52 12.33
N GLU A 51 23.04 13.55 11.10
CA GLU A 51 21.63 13.22 10.82
C GLU A 51 21.27 11.78 11.21
N LEU A 52 22.18 10.82 11.03
CA LEU A 52 21.98 9.43 11.47
C LEU A 52 21.93 9.31 13.00
N VAL A 53 22.71 10.10 13.72
CA VAL A 53 22.68 10.15 15.20
C VAL A 53 21.41 10.84 15.68
N GLU A 54 20.99 11.92 15.03
CA GLU A 54 19.76 12.65 15.35
C GLU A 54 18.54 11.76 15.16
N GLN A 55 18.44 11.01 14.07
CA GLN A 55 17.36 10.03 13.82
C GLN A 55 17.12 9.07 14.99
N ARG A 56 18.18 8.68 15.72
CA ARG A 56 18.11 7.75 16.86
C ARG A 56 17.83 8.43 18.20
N THR A 57 17.94 9.76 18.27
CA THR A 57 17.99 10.49 19.54
C THR A 57 16.96 11.61 19.67
N SER A 58 16.45 12.17 18.57
CA SER A 58 15.62 13.38 18.59
C SER A 58 14.10 13.16 18.58
N GLY A 59 13.60 11.93 18.50
CA GLY A 59 12.15 11.68 18.43
C GLY A 59 11.53 12.22 17.13
N GLU A 60 10.47 13.04 17.23
CA GLU A 60 9.64 13.54 16.11
C GLU A 60 10.39 14.29 15.00
N GLU A 61 11.40 15.12 15.33
CA GLU A 61 12.06 15.99 14.36
C GLU A 61 13.15 15.29 13.53
N GLY A 62 13.49 14.03 13.86
CA GLY A 62 14.63 13.33 13.27
C GLY A 62 14.31 12.33 12.17
N LEU A 63 13.06 11.85 12.06
CA LEU A 63 12.79 10.69 11.20
C LEU A 63 12.82 11.04 9.71
N PRO A 64 13.44 10.18 8.86
CA PRO A 64 13.54 10.46 7.44
C PRO A 64 12.18 10.39 6.76
N GLN A 65 11.85 11.43 5.99
CA GLN A 65 10.76 11.41 5.02
C GLN A 65 11.31 11.00 3.65
N TRP A 66 10.63 10.07 2.98
CA TRP A 66 11.11 9.52 1.71
C TRP A 66 10.00 9.35 0.67
N THR A 67 10.35 9.52 -0.61
CA THR A 67 9.42 9.24 -1.70
C THR A 67 9.20 7.74 -1.88
N CYS A 68 7.95 7.32 -2.05
CA CYS A 68 7.55 5.91 -1.94
C CYS A 68 6.48 5.53 -2.98
N PRO A 69 6.22 4.22 -3.20
CA PRO A 69 5.05 3.79 -3.96
C PRO A 69 3.76 3.99 -3.16
N LYS A 70 2.64 4.27 -3.86
CA LYS A 70 1.32 4.51 -3.24
C LYS A 70 0.82 3.41 -2.29
N HIS A 71 1.27 2.18 -2.49
CA HIS A 71 0.81 1.00 -1.77
C HIS A 71 1.85 0.45 -0.79
N ILE A 72 2.82 1.27 -0.39
CA ILE A 72 3.67 0.95 0.76
C ILE A 72 2.81 0.86 2.02
N GLN A 73 3.13 -0.09 2.89
CA GLN A 73 2.46 -0.26 4.19
C GLN A 73 3.44 -0.04 5.35
N PRO A 74 2.95 0.39 6.53
CA PRO A 74 3.73 0.32 7.76
C PRO A 74 4.32 -1.08 7.95
N GLY A 75 5.58 -1.13 8.37
CA GLY A 75 6.35 -2.37 8.51
C GLY A 75 6.98 -2.89 7.21
N ASP A 76 6.73 -2.33 6.02
CA ASP A 76 7.47 -2.76 4.82
C ASP A 76 8.98 -2.47 4.96
N VAL A 77 9.82 -3.37 4.41
CA VAL A 77 11.27 -3.13 4.37
C VAL A 77 11.63 -2.20 3.23
N VAL A 78 12.56 -1.29 3.47
CA VAL A 78 13.04 -0.31 2.51
C VAL A 78 14.56 -0.39 2.39
N PHE A 79 15.06 -0.53 1.16
CA PHE A 79 16.47 -0.36 0.81
C PHE A 79 16.64 0.98 0.08
N LEU A 80 17.61 1.78 0.51
CA LEU A 80 17.91 3.08 -0.10
C LEU A 80 19.08 2.96 -1.08
N TYR A 81 18.79 3.15 -2.37
CA TYR A 81 19.76 3.07 -3.47
C TYR A 81 20.14 4.45 -3.99
N PHE A 82 21.44 4.78 -3.98
CA PHE A 82 21.95 6.09 -4.40
C PHE A 82 22.46 6.05 -5.84
N LYS A 83 21.84 6.84 -6.73
CA LYS A 83 22.01 6.78 -8.20
C LYS A 83 23.39 7.19 -8.72
N ALA A 84 24.08 8.09 -8.03
CA ALA A 84 25.39 8.61 -8.41
C ALA A 84 26.07 9.19 -7.15
N PRO A 85 27.40 9.23 -7.08
CA PRO A 85 28.34 8.60 -8.01
C PRO A 85 28.41 7.07 -7.86
N ASP A 86 28.06 6.54 -6.69
CA ASP A 86 28.46 5.19 -6.28
C ASP A 86 27.53 4.06 -6.79
N LYS A 87 26.24 4.36 -7.06
CA LYS A 87 25.28 3.38 -7.62
C LYS A 87 25.12 2.15 -6.74
N GLU A 88 24.71 2.35 -5.50
CA GLU A 88 24.65 1.28 -4.51
C GLU A 88 23.58 1.50 -3.44
N VAL A 89 23.18 0.40 -2.82
CA VAL A 89 22.40 0.44 -1.57
C VAL A 89 23.35 0.73 -0.42
N ARG A 90 22.97 1.64 0.48
CA ARG A 90 23.76 1.97 1.69
C ARG A 90 23.01 1.87 3.01
N PHE A 91 21.69 1.94 2.96
CA PHE A 91 20.87 1.89 4.16
C PHE A 91 19.66 1.00 3.95
N ALA A 92 19.21 0.42 5.05
CA ALA A 92 17.92 -0.21 5.17
C ALA A 92 17.08 0.51 6.25
N ALA A 93 15.76 0.44 6.11
CA ALA A 93 14.81 1.00 7.07
C ALA A 93 13.47 0.25 6.99
N ARG A 94 12.53 0.65 7.85
CA ARG A 94 11.12 0.24 7.79
C ARG A 94 10.26 1.43 7.45
N ALA A 95 9.24 1.22 6.62
CA ALA A 95 8.18 2.20 6.48
C ALA A 95 7.38 2.27 7.79
N LEU A 96 7.14 3.48 8.28
CA LEU A 96 6.40 3.71 9.52
C LEU A 96 4.94 4.06 9.24
N THR A 97 4.67 4.66 8.08
CA THR A 97 3.33 5.12 7.70
C THR A 97 2.93 4.60 6.34
N TYR A 98 1.63 4.62 6.07
CA TYR A 98 1.12 4.57 4.71
C TYR A 98 1.65 5.74 3.88
N ALA A 99 1.56 5.58 2.56
CA ALA A 99 1.85 6.68 1.63
C ALA A 99 0.88 7.85 1.86
N TRP A 100 1.39 9.07 1.95
CA TRP A 100 0.60 10.30 1.85
C TRP A 100 0.98 11.12 0.64
N TYR A 101 0.02 11.89 0.13
CA TYR A 101 0.25 12.82 -0.95
C TYR A 101 0.66 14.18 -0.39
N ASP A 102 1.82 14.69 -0.81
CA ASP A 102 2.21 16.07 -0.50
C ASP A 102 2.95 16.68 -1.70
N PRO A 103 2.26 17.54 -2.49
CA PRO A 103 2.86 18.23 -3.62
C PRO A 103 3.68 19.46 -3.24
N THR A 104 3.67 19.84 -1.96
CA THR A 104 4.40 21.01 -1.44
C THR A 104 5.77 20.62 -0.87
N SER A 105 5.94 19.36 -0.49
CA SER A 105 7.21 18.79 -0.05
C SER A 105 8.24 18.77 -1.19
N GLY A 106 9.41 19.35 -0.92
CA GLY A 106 10.52 19.42 -1.87
C GLY A 106 11.31 18.10 -1.92
N VAL A 107 11.63 17.62 -3.12
CA VAL A 107 12.52 16.47 -3.29
C VAL A 107 13.96 16.97 -3.38
N ASN A 108 14.82 16.48 -2.48
CA ASN A 108 16.27 16.72 -2.54
C ASN A 108 16.89 15.97 -3.74
N SER A 109 16.89 16.61 -4.91
CA SER A 109 17.35 16.05 -6.18
C SER A 109 18.21 17.07 -6.94
N VAL A 110 19.21 16.58 -7.68
CA VAL A 110 20.05 17.43 -8.54
C VAL A 110 19.31 17.88 -9.82
N GLY A 111 18.21 17.21 -10.19
CA GLY A 111 17.40 17.55 -11.38
C GLY A 111 15.91 17.66 -11.09
N ASP A 112 15.15 18.10 -12.11
CA ASP A 112 13.69 18.26 -12.04
C ASP A 112 13.00 16.93 -11.65
N VAL A 113 12.10 17.03 -10.68
CA VAL A 113 11.29 15.89 -10.19
C VAL A 113 9.82 16.23 -10.41
N ASP A 114 9.03 15.22 -10.75
CA ASP A 114 7.57 15.36 -10.78
C ASP A 114 7.07 15.79 -9.39
N PRO A 115 6.32 16.89 -9.23
CA PRO A 115 5.81 17.31 -7.94
C PRO A 115 4.75 16.35 -7.36
N HIS A 116 4.18 15.45 -8.16
CA HIS A 116 3.14 14.51 -7.70
C HIS A 116 3.75 13.27 -7.02
N GLN A 117 4.43 13.49 -5.90
CA GLN A 117 5.08 12.43 -5.14
C GLN A 117 4.21 11.92 -3.98
N TRP A 118 4.50 10.68 -3.62
CA TRP A 118 3.96 10.01 -2.45
C TRP A 118 5.08 9.86 -1.44
N TRP A 119 4.78 10.10 -0.18
CA TRP A 119 5.75 10.16 0.89
C TRP A 119 5.41 9.17 1.99
N THR A 120 6.44 8.68 2.68
CA THR A 120 6.33 7.84 3.87
C THR A 120 7.38 8.30 4.89
N LEU A 121 7.12 8.05 6.17
CA LEU A 121 8.13 8.16 7.22
C LEU A 121 8.88 6.84 7.29
N LEU A 122 10.19 6.90 7.44
CA LEU A 122 11.04 5.74 7.64
C LEU A 122 11.48 5.66 9.11
N SER A 123 11.77 4.44 9.57
CA SER A 123 12.56 4.23 10.78
C SER A 123 13.94 4.90 10.62
N PRO A 124 14.68 5.10 11.72
CA PRO A 124 16.09 5.49 11.62
C PRO A 124 16.82 4.61 10.61
N LEU A 125 17.65 5.23 9.77
CA LEU A 125 18.34 4.53 8.70
C LEU A 125 19.46 3.68 9.29
N VAL A 126 19.43 2.38 8.97
CA VAL A 126 20.46 1.44 9.43
C VAL A 126 21.48 1.25 8.32
N PRO A 127 22.76 1.61 8.55
CA PRO A 127 23.81 1.37 7.58
C PRO A 127 23.96 -0.12 7.29
N VAL A 128 24.16 -0.45 6.01
CA VAL A 128 24.53 -1.79 5.56
C VAL A 128 25.81 -1.72 4.75
N ASP A 129 26.52 -2.84 4.66
CA ASP A 129 27.65 -2.94 3.73
C ASP A 129 27.18 -2.58 2.32
N PRO A 130 27.89 -1.69 1.59
CA PRO A 130 27.40 -1.19 0.32
C PRO A 130 27.17 -2.31 -0.70
N ILE A 131 26.01 -2.29 -1.37
CA ILE A 131 25.67 -3.24 -2.43
C ILE A 131 25.63 -2.53 -3.78
N PRO A 132 26.68 -2.64 -4.60
CA PRO A 132 26.73 -2.02 -5.92
C PRO A 132 25.64 -2.55 -6.85
N PHE A 133 25.21 -1.70 -7.79
CA PHE A 133 24.16 -1.99 -8.76
C PHE A 133 24.33 -3.35 -9.46
N LYS A 134 25.57 -3.74 -9.79
CA LYS A 134 25.83 -5.01 -10.48
C LYS A 134 25.46 -6.23 -9.62
N GLN A 135 25.80 -6.20 -8.33
CA GLN A 135 25.43 -7.25 -7.37
C GLN A 135 23.92 -7.24 -7.13
N LEU A 136 23.33 -6.05 -7.02
CA LEU A 136 21.89 -5.90 -6.88
C LEU A 136 21.16 -6.47 -8.12
N GLU A 137 21.61 -6.17 -9.32
CA GLU A 137 21.05 -6.72 -10.57
C GLU A 137 21.13 -8.26 -10.61
N GLU A 138 22.23 -8.86 -10.12
CA GLU A 138 22.39 -10.30 -9.96
C GLU A 138 21.36 -10.90 -8.98
N CYS A 139 21.10 -10.23 -7.85
CA CYS A 139 20.07 -10.63 -6.89
C CYS A 139 18.68 -10.72 -7.53
N PHE A 140 18.36 -9.78 -8.43
CA PHE A 140 17.13 -9.74 -9.22
C PHE A 140 17.14 -10.66 -10.47
N GLY A 141 18.17 -11.50 -10.63
CA GLY A 141 18.29 -12.41 -11.77
C GLY A 141 18.47 -11.68 -13.11
N HIS A 142 19.20 -10.57 -13.10
CA HIS A 142 19.49 -9.71 -14.26
C HIS A 142 18.27 -9.03 -14.88
N LYS A 143 17.20 -8.82 -14.09
CA LYS A 143 15.96 -8.17 -14.54
C LYS A 143 15.74 -6.79 -13.93
N LEU A 144 16.65 -6.29 -13.10
CA LEU A 144 16.50 -5.00 -12.44
C LEU A 144 16.80 -3.85 -13.42
N ILE A 145 15.78 -3.07 -13.74
CA ILE A 145 15.90 -1.87 -14.58
C ILE A 145 15.51 -0.65 -13.76
N LEU A 146 16.51 0.14 -13.33
CA LEU A 146 16.34 1.35 -12.50
C LEU A 146 16.10 2.63 -13.32
N ARG A 147 15.40 2.54 -14.46
CA ARG A 147 15.10 3.69 -15.31
C ARG A 147 13.62 4.05 -15.23
N GLY A 148 13.34 5.35 -15.07
CA GLY A 148 12.00 5.92 -15.25
C GLY A 148 11.04 5.78 -14.07
N LYS A 149 11.36 4.98 -13.04
CA LYS A 149 10.59 4.90 -11.79
C LYS A 149 11.52 5.19 -10.60
N PRO A 150 11.06 5.94 -9.58
CA PRO A 150 11.87 6.21 -8.38
C PRO A 150 11.82 5.07 -7.37
N THR A 151 10.95 4.08 -7.56
CA THR A 151 10.66 3.01 -6.61
C THR A 151 10.56 1.67 -7.35
N HIS A 152 11.05 0.61 -6.72
CA HIS A 152 11.01 -0.75 -7.27
C HIS A 152 10.65 -1.77 -6.19
N TYR A 153 9.75 -2.69 -6.50
CA TYR A 153 9.46 -3.82 -5.62
C TYR A 153 10.65 -4.78 -5.56
N VAL A 154 10.97 -5.28 -4.36
CA VAL A 154 11.99 -6.30 -4.09
C VAL A 154 11.26 -7.60 -3.76
N PRO A 155 11.19 -8.56 -4.70
CA PRO A 155 10.55 -9.86 -4.42
C PRO A 155 11.29 -10.61 -3.30
N PRO A 156 10.61 -11.49 -2.52
CA PRO A 156 11.23 -12.26 -1.44
C PRO A 156 12.48 -13.02 -1.87
N ARG A 157 12.51 -13.58 -3.08
CA ARG A 157 13.71 -14.25 -3.62
C ARG A 157 14.89 -13.30 -3.84
N ALA A 158 14.64 -12.05 -4.24
CA ALA A 158 15.68 -11.05 -4.39
C ALA A 158 16.14 -10.54 -3.01
N PHE A 159 15.20 -10.35 -2.09
CA PHE A 159 15.47 -10.01 -0.69
C PHE A 159 16.41 -11.03 -0.03
N ASP A 160 16.08 -12.33 -0.14
CA ASP A 160 16.88 -13.41 0.45
C ASP A 160 18.33 -13.39 -0.05
N ARG A 161 18.53 -13.06 -1.34
CA ARG A 161 19.86 -12.92 -1.93
C ARG A 161 20.59 -11.68 -1.45
N ILE A 162 19.91 -10.53 -1.39
CA ILE A 162 20.46 -9.27 -0.88
C ILE A 162 20.96 -9.47 0.56
N VAL A 163 20.15 -10.06 1.43
CA VAL A 163 20.54 -10.33 2.82
C VAL A 163 21.70 -11.32 2.89
N SER A 164 21.73 -12.33 2.01
CA SER A 164 22.87 -13.25 1.94
C SER A 164 24.18 -12.58 1.51
N GLU A 165 24.13 -11.56 0.65
CA GLU A 165 25.32 -10.80 0.24
C GLU A 165 25.86 -9.89 1.36
N LEU A 166 24.98 -9.44 2.27
CA LEU A 166 25.36 -8.65 3.44
C LEU A 166 26.10 -9.46 4.53
N GLY A 167 26.01 -10.79 4.49
CA GLY A 167 26.70 -11.65 5.44
C GLY A 167 26.06 -11.72 6.83
N GLU A 168 26.87 -11.72 7.89
CA GLU A 168 26.36 -11.72 9.26
C GLU A 168 25.80 -10.34 9.62
N LEU A 169 24.51 -10.28 9.90
CA LEU A 169 23.82 -9.07 10.32
C LEU A 169 24.04 -8.83 11.81
N ASP A 170 24.23 -7.57 12.19
CA ASP A 170 24.12 -7.16 13.60
C ASP A 170 22.66 -7.14 14.08
N ASP A 171 22.45 -6.91 15.39
CA ASP A 171 21.12 -6.94 15.99
C ASP A 171 20.17 -5.88 15.40
N GLU A 172 20.69 -4.71 15.04
CA GLU A 172 19.89 -3.59 14.49
C GLU A 172 19.50 -3.90 13.04
N GLN A 173 20.45 -4.40 12.24
CA GLN A 173 20.21 -4.87 10.88
C GLN A 173 19.23 -6.03 10.85
N ALA A 174 19.35 -7.00 11.75
CA ALA A 174 18.45 -8.15 11.84
C ALA A 174 17.01 -7.74 12.20
N LEU A 175 16.85 -6.68 13.02
CA LEU A 175 15.53 -6.13 13.37
C LEU A 175 14.85 -5.47 12.16
N VAL A 176 15.60 -4.76 11.33
CA VAL A 176 15.10 -4.09 10.12
C VAL A 176 14.88 -5.08 8.97
N LEU A 177 15.87 -5.93 8.69
CA LEU A 177 15.94 -6.83 7.54
C LEU A 177 15.19 -8.14 7.79
N GLN A 178 13.96 -8.03 8.30
CA GLN A 178 13.06 -9.16 8.37
C GLN A 178 12.56 -9.53 6.98
N ARG A 179 12.47 -10.83 6.71
CA ARG A 179 12.06 -11.34 5.40
C ARG A 179 10.59 -11.00 5.10
N PRO A 180 10.26 -10.40 3.94
CA PRO A 180 8.88 -10.20 3.53
C PRO A 180 8.10 -11.50 3.41
N VAL A 181 6.86 -11.50 3.93
CA VAL A 181 5.98 -12.69 3.96
C VAL A 181 4.96 -12.71 2.81
N GLY A 182 4.77 -11.60 2.10
CA GLY A 182 3.85 -11.53 0.96
C GLY A 182 4.30 -12.41 -0.21
N ASN A 183 3.35 -13.10 -0.84
CA ASN A 183 3.59 -13.94 -2.00
C ASN A 183 3.71 -13.10 -3.27
N ASP A 184 4.87 -13.15 -3.94
CA ASP A 184 5.16 -12.42 -5.18
C ASP A 184 4.74 -13.18 -6.45
N GLU A 185 4.38 -14.46 -6.35
CA GLU A 185 3.92 -15.26 -7.47
C GLU A 185 2.42 -15.04 -7.70
N LEU A 186 2.10 -14.31 -8.77
CA LEU A 186 0.71 -14.06 -9.15
C LEU A 186 0.05 -15.33 -9.72
N PRO A 187 -0.94 -15.92 -9.02
CA PRO A 187 -1.65 -17.10 -9.49
C PRO A 187 -2.55 -16.75 -10.68
N PRO A 188 -3.01 -17.74 -11.48
CA PRO A 188 -4.00 -17.48 -12.52
C PRO A 188 -5.26 -16.80 -11.95
N ALA A 189 -5.72 -15.71 -12.57
CA ALA A 189 -6.83 -14.90 -12.05
C ALA A 189 -8.10 -15.72 -11.73
N ALA A 190 -8.41 -16.73 -12.55
CA ALA A 190 -9.59 -17.59 -12.38
C ALA A 190 -9.54 -18.54 -11.17
N THR A 191 -8.40 -18.66 -10.50
CA THR A 191 -8.20 -19.57 -9.35
C THR A 191 -7.95 -18.83 -8.04
N ILE A 192 -8.06 -17.50 -8.03
CA ILE A 192 -7.80 -16.69 -6.85
C ILE A 192 -8.96 -16.87 -5.86
N GLY A 193 -8.67 -17.52 -4.74
CA GLY A 193 -9.55 -17.62 -3.59
C GLY A 193 -9.15 -16.63 -2.49
N LEU A 194 -9.81 -16.76 -1.35
CA LEU A 194 -9.57 -15.90 -0.18
C LEU A 194 -8.14 -16.02 0.35
N ALA A 195 -7.56 -17.22 0.36
CA ALA A 195 -6.19 -17.43 0.82
C ALA A 195 -5.18 -16.69 -0.07
N GLU A 196 -5.31 -16.82 -1.40
CA GLU A 196 -4.47 -16.11 -2.35
C GLU A 196 -4.64 -14.59 -2.24
N LEU A 197 -5.87 -14.11 -2.05
CA LEU A 197 -6.14 -12.70 -1.77
C LEU A 197 -5.46 -12.22 -0.49
N ASN A 198 -5.37 -13.02 0.56
CA ASN A 198 -4.73 -12.59 1.81
C ASN A 198 -3.20 -12.60 1.69
N GLU A 199 -2.64 -13.55 0.96
CA GLU A 199 -1.20 -13.80 0.92
C GLU A 199 -0.45 -12.94 -0.12
N MET A 200 -1.10 -12.49 -1.19
CA MET A 200 -0.43 -11.79 -2.29
C MET A 200 0.26 -10.49 -1.83
N ALA A 201 1.51 -10.29 -2.24
CA ALA A 201 2.25 -9.06 -1.98
C ALA A 201 1.70 -7.92 -2.83
N ALA A 202 1.43 -6.78 -2.22
CA ALA A 202 0.94 -5.60 -2.94
C ALA A 202 1.96 -5.13 -3.99
N GLY A 203 3.25 -5.22 -3.69
CA GLY A 203 4.29 -4.80 -4.63
C GLY A 203 4.47 -5.67 -5.87
N ALA A 204 3.85 -6.86 -5.91
CA ALA A 204 3.76 -7.65 -7.13
C ALA A 204 2.81 -7.02 -8.17
N LEU A 205 1.91 -6.14 -7.74
CA LEU A 205 0.93 -5.45 -8.59
C LEU A 205 1.52 -4.14 -9.10
N ALA A 206 1.97 -4.11 -10.34
CA ALA A 206 2.71 -2.96 -10.89
C ALA A 206 1.80 -1.84 -11.45
N THR A 207 0.51 -2.12 -11.67
CA THR A 207 -0.46 -1.21 -12.30
C THR A 207 -1.86 -1.40 -11.73
N GLU A 208 -2.72 -0.39 -11.92
CA GLU A 208 -4.15 -0.47 -11.53
C GLU A 208 -4.87 -1.63 -12.22
N SER A 209 -4.58 -1.90 -13.50
CA SER A 209 -5.16 -3.04 -14.21
C SER A 209 -4.78 -4.39 -13.60
N MET A 210 -3.61 -4.51 -12.96
CA MET A 210 -3.26 -5.71 -12.20
C MET A 210 -4.06 -5.79 -10.89
N VAL A 211 -4.34 -4.66 -10.23
CA VAL A 211 -5.23 -4.65 -9.06
C VAL A 211 -6.64 -5.09 -9.47
N GLU A 212 -7.15 -4.58 -10.59
CA GLU A 212 -8.44 -5.02 -11.15
C GLU A 212 -8.50 -6.54 -11.36
N GLU A 213 -7.51 -7.09 -12.06
CA GLU A 213 -7.47 -8.51 -12.46
C GLU A 213 -7.21 -9.47 -11.29
N TYR A 214 -6.28 -9.13 -10.39
CA TYR A 214 -5.81 -10.05 -9.35
C TYR A 214 -6.46 -9.83 -7.99
N ILE A 215 -7.06 -8.66 -7.73
CA ILE A 215 -7.69 -8.33 -6.45
C ILE A 215 -9.18 -8.10 -6.63
N VAL A 216 -9.57 -7.12 -7.44
CA VAL A 216 -10.97 -6.66 -7.52
C VAL A 216 -11.87 -7.73 -8.10
N GLU A 217 -11.55 -8.28 -9.27
CA GLU A 217 -12.40 -9.30 -9.90
C GLU A 217 -12.59 -10.56 -9.06
N PRO A 218 -11.52 -11.15 -8.47
CA PRO A 218 -11.68 -12.27 -7.56
C PRO A 218 -12.47 -11.91 -6.31
N LEU A 219 -12.19 -10.77 -5.67
CA LEU A 219 -12.92 -10.31 -4.49
C LEU A 219 -14.42 -10.19 -4.80
N LEU A 220 -14.77 -9.51 -5.90
CA LEU A 220 -16.17 -9.32 -6.28
C LEU A 220 -16.81 -10.67 -6.65
N SER A 221 -16.09 -11.58 -7.28
CA SER A 221 -16.62 -12.93 -7.59
C SER A 221 -16.91 -13.75 -6.34
N LEU A 222 -16.11 -13.58 -5.27
CA LEU A 222 -16.31 -14.23 -3.98
C LEU A 222 -17.45 -13.58 -3.18
N ALA A 223 -17.51 -12.25 -3.12
CA ALA A 223 -18.53 -11.52 -2.38
C ALA A 223 -19.90 -11.50 -3.08
N PHE A 224 -19.92 -11.53 -4.41
CA PHE A 224 -21.13 -11.38 -5.24
C PHE A 224 -21.24 -12.52 -6.28
N PRO A 225 -21.40 -13.78 -5.81
CA PRO A 225 -21.43 -14.92 -6.71
C PRO A 225 -22.65 -14.86 -7.65
N ALA A 226 -22.42 -15.19 -8.92
CA ALA A 226 -23.49 -15.17 -9.94
C ALA A 226 -24.64 -16.15 -9.63
N SER A 227 -24.37 -17.20 -8.83
CA SER A 227 -25.40 -18.13 -8.33
C SER A 227 -26.48 -17.44 -7.50
N ASP A 228 -26.15 -16.31 -6.89
CA ASP A 228 -27.01 -15.57 -5.98
C ASP A 228 -27.73 -14.40 -6.71
N GLY A 229 -27.65 -14.40 -8.04
CA GLY A 229 -28.31 -13.42 -8.91
C GLY A 229 -27.52 -12.12 -9.08
N PHE A 230 -26.27 -12.07 -8.63
CA PHE A 230 -25.40 -10.92 -8.86
C PHE A 230 -24.79 -10.92 -10.25
N ARG A 231 -24.57 -9.71 -10.79
CA ARG A 231 -23.84 -9.46 -12.03
C ARG A 231 -22.85 -8.33 -11.82
N ILE A 232 -21.61 -8.56 -12.22
CA ILE A 232 -20.54 -7.54 -12.19
C ILE A 232 -20.34 -7.04 -13.62
N THR A 233 -20.30 -5.72 -13.80
CA THR A 233 -20.02 -5.10 -15.10
C THR A 233 -18.87 -4.13 -15.00
N ARG A 234 -17.86 -4.28 -15.86
CA ARG A 234 -16.78 -3.30 -16.04
C ARG A 234 -17.28 -2.04 -16.72
N GLN A 235 -16.70 -0.89 -16.37
CA GLN A 235 -16.89 0.41 -17.04
C GLN A 235 -18.37 0.76 -17.23
N HIS A 236 -19.16 0.63 -16.17
CA HIS A 236 -20.59 0.92 -16.19
C HIS A 236 -20.81 2.42 -16.39
N ARG A 237 -21.62 2.82 -17.37
CA ARG A 237 -21.90 4.24 -17.63
C ARG A 237 -23.12 4.70 -16.82
N LEU A 238 -22.88 5.59 -15.86
CA LEU A 238 -23.94 6.28 -15.11
C LEU A 238 -24.69 7.26 -16.02
N GLU A 239 -25.88 7.70 -15.60
CA GLU A 239 -26.72 8.64 -16.35
C GLU A 239 -26.01 9.97 -16.64
N SER A 240 -25.11 10.41 -15.74
CA SER A 240 -24.28 11.61 -15.96
C SER A 240 -23.21 11.45 -17.03
N GLY A 241 -22.94 10.23 -17.48
CA GLY A 241 -21.84 9.88 -18.37
C GLY A 241 -20.53 9.52 -17.66
N ARG A 242 -20.47 9.57 -16.33
CA ARG A 242 -19.35 9.06 -15.52
C ARG A 242 -19.28 7.53 -15.57
N ILE A 243 -18.08 6.99 -15.39
CA ILE A 243 -17.78 5.58 -15.59
C ILE A 243 -16.92 5.08 -14.43
N PRO A 244 -17.53 4.50 -13.36
CA PRO A 244 -16.79 3.70 -12.39
C PRO A 244 -16.16 2.46 -13.04
N ASP A 245 -15.07 1.97 -12.45
CA ASP A 245 -14.35 0.79 -12.97
C ASP A 245 -15.23 -0.46 -12.99
N PHE A 246 -16.02 -0.68 -11.94
CA PHE A 246 -17.03 -1.73 -11.92
C PHE A 246 -18.35 -1.25 -11.30
N ALA A 247 -19.41 -1.98 -11.63
CA ALA A 247 -20.68 -1.88 -10.94
C ALA A 247 -21.24 -3.27 -10.64
N VAL A 248 -21.92 -3.39 -9.51
CA VAL A 248 -22.55 -4.61 -9.03
C VAL A 248 -24.06 -4.45 -9.16
N SER A 249 -24.71 -5.41 -9.82
CA SER A 249 -26.16 -5.50 -9.94
C SER A 249 -26.68 -6.76 -9.27
N LYS A 250 -27.91 -6.71 -8.74
CA LYS A 250 -28.67 -7.89 -8.29
C LYS A 250 -29.94 -8.00 -9.13
N GLY A 251 -30.02 -9.01 -9.99
CA GLY A 251 -31.01 -9.03 -11.06
C GLY A 251 -30.80 -7.84 -12.01
N ASP A 252 -31.84 -7.02 -12.19
CA ASP A 252 -31.81 -5.82 -13.05
C ASP A 252 -31.48 -4.53 -12.27
N GLU A 253 -31.34 -4.60 -10.95
CA GLU A 253 -31.10 -3.46 -10.07
C GLU A 253 -29.61 -3.24 -9.84
N LEU A 254 -29.15 -2.00 -9.96
CA LEU A 254 -27.79 -1.59 -9.63
C LEU A 254 -27.71 -1.39 -8.11
N VAL A 255 -26.83 -2.12 -7.43
CA VAL A 255 -26.74 -2.11 -5.96
C VAL A 255 -25.46 -1.45 -5.44
N GLY A 256 -24.42 -1.33 -6.27
CA GLY A 256 -23.22 -0.62 -5.83
C GLY A 256 -22.21 -0.37 -6.93
N LEU A 257 -21.30 0.56 -6.64
CA LEU A 257 -20.23 0.99 -7.53
C LEU A 257 -18.87 0.62 -6.96
N VAL A 258 -17.88 0.39 -7.81
CA VAL A 258 -16.53 0.03 -7.38
C VAL A 258 -15.50 0.81 -8.18
N GLU A 259 -14.54 1.40 -7.49
CA GLU A 259 -13.37 2.03 -8.07
C GLU A 259 -12.11 1.26 -7.63
N ALA A 260 -11.21 1.01 -8.58
CA ALA A 260 -9.93 0.36 -8.34
C ALA A 260 -8.81 1.40 -8.35
N LYS A 261 -7.84 1.25 -7.45
CA LYS A 261 -6.61 2.06 -7.42
C LYS A 261 -5.40 1.20 -7.15
N LEU A 262 -4.22 1.69 -7.52
CA LEU A 262 -2.98 0.98 -7.21
C LEU A 262 -2.67 1.04 -5.71
N GLY A 263 -2.98 2.17 -5.08
CA GLY A 263 -2.85 2.42 -3.66
C GLY A 263 -3.68 3.62 -3.26
N ILE A 264 -4.27 3.60 -2.08
CA ILE A 264 -5.01 4.71 -1.48
C ILE A 264 -4.04 5.53 -0.63
N GLY A 265 -3.98 6.81 -0.96
CA GLY A 265 -3.10 7.77 -0.33
C GLY A 265 -3.49 8.17 1.09
N ARG A 266 -3.49 7.24 2.04
CA ARG A 266 -4.07 7.41 3.38
C ARG A 266 -3.27 8.35 4.30
N GLY A 267 -1.94 8.34 4.19
CA GLY A 267 -1.07 8.95 5.21
C GLY A 267 -1.34 8.44 6.63
N SER A 268 -1.03 9.26 7.63
CA SER A 268 -1.33 9.00 9.05
C SER A 268 -2.67 9.60 9.50
N GLY A 269 -3.52 10.07 8.58
CA GLY A 269 -4.73 10.84 8.90
C GLY A 269 -6.04 10.25 8.35
N PRO A 270 -7.18 10.93 8.56
CA PRO A 270 -8.47 10.55 8.00
C PRO A 270 -8.40 10.46 6.46
N LEU A 271 -9.17 9.54 5.87
CA LEU A 271 -9.31 9.42 4.42
C LEU A 271 -10.09 10.58 3.77
N ALA A 272 -10.63 11.49 4.58
CA ALA A 272 -11.34 12.68 4.12
C ALA A 272 -10.39 13.60 3.32
N GLY A 273 -10.78 13.98 2.10
CA GLY A 273 -9.97 14.80 1.21
C GLY A 273 -8.91 14.04 0.40
N CYS A 274 -8.83 12.71 0.54
CA CYS A 274 -8.04 11.86 -0.35
C CYS A 274 -8.67 11.87 -1.77
N PRO A 275 -7.92 12.22 -2.84
CA PRO A 275 -8.47 12.35 -4.19
C PRO A 275 -9.18 11.09 -4.70
N GLU A 276 -8.64 9.91 -4.38
CA GLU A 276 -9.20 8.61 -4.71
C GLU A 276 -10.57 8.39 -4.02
N VAL A 277 -10.69 8.79 -2.75
CA VAL A 277 -11.93 8.69 -1.96
C VAL A 277 -12.97 9.68 -2.45
N GLU A 278 -12.56 10.92 -2.76
CA GLU A 278 -13.45 11.91 -3.33
C GLU A 278 -14.03 11.46 -4.69
N GLN A 279 -13.26 10.72 -5.48
CA GLN A 279 -13.73 10.21 -6.77
C GLN A 279 -14.90 9.26 -6.61
N ILE A 280 -14.76 8.22 -5.79
CA ILE A 280 -15.83 7.24 -5.57
C ILE A 280 -17.02 7.87 -4.83
N LEU A 281 -16.80 8.75 -3.84
CA LEU A 281 -17.86 9.48 -3.13
C LEU A 281 -18.75 10.25 -4.10
N ARG A 282 -18.16 10.90 -5.10
CA ARG A 282 -18.93 11.61 -6.11
C ARG A 282 -19.77 10.68 -6.98
N TYR A 283 -19.30 9.47 -7.29
CA TYR A 283 -20.12 8.49 -8.01
C TYR A 283 -21.27 7.97 -7.15
N CYS A 284 -20.99 7.62 -5.89
CA CYS A 284 -21.98 7.12 -4.93
C CYS A 284 -23.10 8.13 -4.68
N LYS A 285 -22.75 9.39 -4.37
CA LYS A 285 -23.71 10.48 -4.13
C LYS A 285 -24.61 10.77 -5.33
N GLU A 286 -24.04 10.69 -6.53
CA GLU A 286 -24.78 10.96 -7.76
C GLU A 286 -25.75 9.82 -8.08
N ALA A 287 -25.31 8.57 -7.95
CA ALA A 287 -26.13 7.40 -8.20
C ALA A 287 -27.12 7.11 -7.05
N GLY A 288 -26.91 7.70 -5.87
CA GLY A 288 -27.63 7.35 -4.65
C GLY A 288 -27.35 5.92 -4.18
N LEU A 289 -26.14 5.40 -4.46
CA LEU A 289 -25.75 4.01 -4.20
C LEU A 289 -24.48 3.95 -3.35
N PRO A 290 -24.32 2.89 -2.52
CA PRO A 290 -23.06 2.62 -1.85
C PRO A 290 -21.97 2.21 -2.85
N GLY A 291 -20.72 2.28 -2.41
CA GLY A 291 -19.60 1.84 -3.23
C GLY A 291 -18.39 1.37 -2.44
N LEU A 292 -17.47 0.75 -3.18
CA LEU A 292 -16.20 0.25 -2.68
C LEU A 292 -15.06 0.99 -3.40
N LEU A 293 -14.05 1.40 -2.65
CA LEU A 293 -12.75 1.77 -3.19
C LEU A 293 -11.78 0.67 -2.80
N ILE A 294 -11.20 -0.01 -3.78
CA ILE A 294 -10.34 -1.17 -3.56
C ILE A 294 -8.96 -0.88 -4.12
N ASP A 295 -7.92 -1.17 -3.34
CA ASP A 295 -6.55 -1.12 -3.82
C ASP A 295 -5.78 -2.43 -3.59
N ALA A 296 -4.46 -2.36 -3.73
CA ALA A 296 -3.58 -3.51 -3.50
C ALA A 296 -3.54 -4.00 -2.04
N ASN A 297 -4.08 -3.27 -1.07
CA ASN A 297 -3.90 -3.50 0.37
C ASN A 297 -5.21 -3.57 1.15
N GLU A 298 -6.22 -2.80 0.79
CA GLU A 298 -7.43 -2.61 1.57
C GLU A 298 -8.68 -2.41 0.70
N ILE A 299 -9.84 -2.57 1.35
CA ILE A 299 -11.16 -2.35 0.79
C ILE A 299 -11.83 -1.28 1.65
N VAL A 300 -12.18 -0.15 1.05
CA VAL A 300 -12.80 0.99 1.73
C VAL A 300 -14.27 1.07 1.35
N LEU A 301 -15.15 1.17 2.35
CA LEU A 301 -16.59 1.18 2.22
C LEU A 301 -17.11 2.61 2.23
N VAL A 302 -17.87 2.99 1.21
CA VAL A 302 -18.32 4.37 0.98
C VAL A 302 -19.83 4.43 0.87
N SER A 303 -20.46 5.21 1.74
CA SER A 303 -21.92 5.44 1.74
C SER A 303 -22.26 6.71 0.96
N PRO A 304 -23.36 6.75 0.18
CA PRO A 304 -23.81 7.98 -0.47
C PRO A 304 -24.25 9.05 0.53
N ASP A 305 -24.63 8.65 1.75
CA ASP A 305 -25.12 9.54 2.81
C ASP A 305 -23.99 10.11 3.70
N ALA A 306 -22.74 9.69 3.47
CA ALA A 306 -21.59 10.11 4.24
C ALA A 306 -20.63 10.96 3.41
N ASP A 307 -19.95 11.90 4.07
CA ASP A 307 -18.86 12.68 3.48
C ASP A 307 -17.50 11.98 3.63
N GLU A 308 -17.44 10.91 4.41
CA GLU A 308 -16.25 10.11 4.69
C GLU A 308 -16.56 8.61 4.52
N PRO A 309 -15.53 7.77 4.31
CA PRO A 309 -15.72 6.32 4.32
C PRO A 309 -16.32 5.84 5.65
N VAL A 310 -17.21 4.85 5.58
CA VAL A 310 -17.92 4.31 6.75
C VAL A 310 -17.21 3.11 7.38
N GLY A 311 -16.21 2.57 6.69
CA GLY A 311 -15.31 1.57 7.21
C GLY A 311 -14.27 1.12 6.19
N TYR A 312 -13.36 0.26 6.63
CA TYR A 312 -12.37 -0.38 5.78
C TYR A 312 -12.11 -1.81 6.26
N VAL A 313 -11.56 -2.62 5.36
CA VAL A 313 -11.11 -3.99 5.60
C VAL A 313 -9.71 -4.14 5.02
N ASP A 314 -8.75 -4.55 5.84
CA ASP A 314 -7.41 -4.89 5.37
C ASP A 314 -7.45 -6.23 4.63
N ARG A 315 -6.96 -6.25 3.39
CA ARG A 315 -7.00 -7.44 2.53
C ARG A 315 -6.32 -8.64 3.17
N VAL A 316 -5.24 -8.43 3.91
CA VAL A 316 -4.50 -9.53 4.56
C VAL A 316 -5.31 -10.26 5.63
N PHE A 317 -6.32 -9.61 6.21
CA PHE A 317 -7.19 -10.17 7.25
C PHE A 317 -8.58 -10.51 6.73
N LEU A 318 -8.80 -10.42 5.42
CA LEU A 318 -10.10 -10.65 4.80
C LEU A 318 -10.58 -12.07 5.12
N SER A 319 -11.84 -12.16 5.56
CA SER A 319 -12.52 -13.39 5.93
C SER A 319 -13.84 -13.57 5.17
N ASP A 320 -14.42 -14.77 5.21
CA ASP A 320 -15.77 -15.01 4.67
C ASP A 320 -16.84 -14.12 5.33
N ALA A 321 -16.64 -13.75 6.60
CA ALA A 321 -17.52 -12.83 7.30
C ALA A 321 -17.44 -11.42 6.71
N ASP A 322 -16.23 -10.95 6.39
CA ASP A 322 -16.03 -9.65 5.75
C ASP A 322 -16.60 -9.62 4.34
N LEU A 323 -16.45 -10.70 3.57
CA LEU A 323 -17.10 -10.84 2.25
C LEU A 323 -18.63 -10.73 2.37
N THR A 324 -19.21 -11.38 3.38
CA THR A 324 -20.65 -11.31 3.66
C THR A 324 -21.06 -9.89 4.06
N GLU A 325 -20.23 -9.20 4.85
CA GLU A 325 -20.50 -7.84 5.31
C GLU A 325 -20.38 -6.82 4.18
N ILE A 326 -19.38 -6.95 3.30
CA ILE A 326 -19.23 -6.17 2.06
C ILE A 326 -20.44 -6.38 1.15
N ALA A 327 -20.88 -7.63 0.98
CA ALA A 327 -22.05 -7.94 0.17
C ALA A 327 -23.34 -7.35 0.77
N GLY A 328 -23.48 -7.47 2.09
CA GLY A 328 -24.57 -6.86 2.86
C GLY A 328 -24.56 -5.34 2.75
N PHE A 329 -23.39 -4.69 2.82
CA PHE A 329 -23.25 -3.25 2.71
C PHE A 329 -23.75 -2.71 1.38
N LEU A 330 -23.37 -3.32 0.25
CA LEU A 330 -23.89 -2.90 -1.05
C LEU A 330 -25.37 -3.23 -1.24
N ALA A 331 -25.85 -4.35 -0.69
CA ALA A 331 -27.23 -4.80 -0.89
C ALA A 331 -28.25 -4.22 0.11
N ALA A 332 -27.81 -3.58 1.20
CA ALA A 332 -28.68 -3.10 2.28
C ALA A 332 -29.26 -1.69 2.06
N SER A 333 -28.80 -0.97 1.05
CA SER A 333 -29.23 0.41 0.77
C SER A 333 -30.56 0.49 0.01
N HIS A 334 -31.62 -0.12 0.54
CA HIS A 334 -33.02 0.11 0.13
C HIS A 334 -34.01 0.04 1.30
#